data_AF-A0A8H3BK75-F1
#
_entry.id   AF-A0A8H3BK75-F1
#
_cell.length_a   1.000
_cell.length_b   1.000
_cell.length_c   1.000
_cell.angle_alpha   90.00
_cell.angle_beta   90.00
_cell.angle_gamma   90.00
#
_symmetry.space_group_name_H-M   'P 1'
#
loop_
_entity.id
_entity.type
_entity.pdbx_description
1 polymer ?
#
loop_
_entity_poly.entity_id
_entity_poly.type
_entity_poly.pdbx_seq_one_letter_code
_entity_poly.pdbx_strand_id
1 'polypeptide(L)'
;MSDGARLHELWASALSDAANTLKGLVGSSGWVRVSSSNGGNGSLHKKGNVFRAVIEIDEGTCPGVDEWRALFSSPELRKEWDVMTDKVQVLEVLDPATRVVKTDYALGWPAK
;
A
#
# COMPACT_ATOMS: atom_id res chain seq x y z
N MET A 1 24.18 23.29 -0.98
CA MET A 1 23.56 21.97 -0.73
C MET A 1 22.07 22.13 -0.36
N SER A 2 21.32 22.93 -1.12
CA SER A 2 19.91 23.29 -0.84
C SER A 2 18.89 22.23 -1.24
N ASP A 3 19.28 21.28 -2.08
CA ASP A 3 18.32 20.45 -2.81
C ASP A 3 17.75 19.32 -1.95
N GLY A 4 18.52 18.81 -0.99
CA GLY A 4 18.06 17.77 -0.06
C GLY A 4 16.97 18.25 0.89
N ALA A 5 17.13 19.44 1.48
CA ALA A 5 16.11 20.01 2.37
C ALA A 5 14.77 20.22 1.64
N ARG A 6 14.83 20.79 0.43
CA ARG A 6 13.65 20.96 -0.42
C ARG A 6 13.01 19.61 -0.78
N LEU A 7 13.81 18.58 -1.05
CA LEU A 7 13.31 17.25 -1.37
C LEU A 7 12.56 16.63 -0.18
N HIS A 8 13.07 16.80 1.04
CA HIS A 8 12.43 16.30 2.26
C HIS A 8 11.10 17.01 2.52
N GLU A 9 11.06 18.34 2.34
CA GLU A 9 9.81 19.11 2.43
C GLU A 9 8.77 18.62 1.42
N LEU A 10 9.19 18.36 0.17
CA LEU A 10 8.30 17.83 -0.86
C LEU A 10 7.76 16.44 -0.51
N TRP A 11 8.61 15.54 0.02
CA TRP A 11 8.17 14.21 0.46
C TRP A 11 7.20 14.28 1.64
N ALA A 12 7.47 15.13 2.62
CA ALA A 12 6.59 15.33 3.77
C ALA A 12 5.21 15.89 3.35
N SER A 13 5.20 16.84 2.41
CA SER A 13 3.95 17.36 1.83
C SER A 13 3.20 16.27 1.08
N ALA A 14 3.87 15.53 0.20
CA ALA A 14 3.26 14.46 -0.58
C ALA A 14 2.66 13.36 0.30
N LEU A 15 3.34 12.98 1.38
CA LEU A 15 2.83 12.00 2.35
C LEU A 15 1.58 12.52 3.07
N SER A 16 1.58 13.80 3.46
CA SER A 16 0.44 14.44 4.11
C SER A 16 -0.77 14.52 3.17
N ASP A 17 -0.56 14.90 1.91
CA ASP A 17 -1.59 14.98 0.88
C ASP A 17 -2.17 13.59 0.57
N ALA A 18 -1.32 12.57 0.48
CA ALA A 18 -1.75 11.19 0.29
C ALA A 18 -2.60 10.69 1.48
N ALA A 19 -2.19 10.98 2.72
CA ALA A 19 -2.94 10.63 3.91
C ALA A 19 -4.32 11.30 3.95
N ASN A 20 -4.40 12.59 3.59
CA ASN A 20 -5.66 13.32 3.49
C ASN A 20 -6.56 12.75 2.40
N THR A 21 -5.98 12.43 1.24
CA THR A 21 -6.70 11.79 0.13
C THR A 21 -7.27 10.44 0.55
N LEU A 22 -6.49 9.60 1.23
CA LEU A 22 -6.94 8.29 1.73
C LEU A 22 -8.10 8.45 2.73
N LYS A 23 -7.98 9.36 3.70
CA LYS A 23 -9.06 9.65 4.67
C LYS A 23 -10.36 10.06 3.97
N GLY A 24 -10.27 10.90 2.95
CA GLY A 24 -11.42 11.30 2.14
C GLY A 24 -12.04 10.13 1.37
N LEU A 25 -11.23 9.20 0.86
CA LEU A 25 -11.69 8.02 0.12
C LEU A 25 -12.41 7.01 1.03
N VAL A 26 -11.90 6.76 2.24
CA VAL A 26 -12.44 5.75 3.18
C VAL A 26 -13.91 6.02 3.52
N GLY A 27 -14.29 7.28 3.74
CA GLY A 27 -15.66 7.69 4.02
C GLY A 27 -16.52 8.01 2.79
N SER A 28 -15.96 7.90 1.58
CA SER A 28 -16.67 8.33 0.36
C SER A 28 -17.66 7.29 -0.17
N SER A 29 -18.71 7.77 -0.84
CA SER A 29 -19.68 6.95 -1.57
C SER A 29 -19.33 6.81 -3.06
N GLY A 30 -20.12 6.03 -3.80
CA GLY A 30 -19.96 5.83 -5.24
C GLY A 30 -18.98 4.71 -5.62
N TRP A 31 -18.66 3.81 -4.70
CA TRP A 31 -17.87 2.61 -4.96
C TRP A 31 -18.71 1.55 -5.69
N VAL A 32 -18.20 1.06 -6.81
CA VAL A 32 -18.85 0.01 -7.60
C VAL A 32 -18.08 -1.30 -7.44
N ARG A 33 -18.76 -2.39 -7.11
CA ARG A 33 -18.14 -3.71 -6.95
C ARG A 33 -17.56 -4.19 -8.29
N VAL A 34 -16.31 -4.64 -8.29
CA VAL A 34 -15.57 -5.14 -9.47
C VAL A 34 -15.54 -6.67 -9.49
N SER A 35 -15.32 -7.27 -8.32
CA SER A 35 -15.30 -8.71 -8.17
C SER A 35 -15.82 -9.09 -6.78
N SER A 36 -16.66 -10.11 -6.73
CA SER A 36 -16.91 -10.92 -5.54
C SER A 36 -16.12 -12.20 -5.76
N SER A 37 -15.20 -12.54 -4.86
CA SER A 37 -14.63 -13.88 -4.91
C SER A 37 -15.76 -14.87 -4.65
N ASN A 38 -15.98 -15.81 -5.58
CA ASN A 38 -16.85 -16.95 -5.35
C ASN A 38 -16.17 -17.86 -4.31
N GLY A 39 -16.31 -17.53 -3.01
CA GLY A 39 -15.85 -18.36 -1.90
C GLY A 39 -14.85 -17.72 -0.91
N GLY A 40 -14.64 -16.39 -0.91
CA GLY A 40 -13.78 -15.74 0.08
C GLY A 40 -14.42 -14.54 0.79
N ASN A 41 -13.96 -14.25 2.02
CA ASN A 41 -14.38 -13.12 2.86
C ASN A 41 -13.86 -11.75 2.34
N GLY A 42 -13.74 -11.58 1.02
CA GLY A 42 -13.11 -10.43 0.39
C GLY A 42 -14.01 -9.76 -0.65
N SER A 43 -13.92 -8.43 -0.74
CA SER A 43 -14.63 -7.64 -1.76
C SER A 43 -13.70 -6.62 -2.41
N LEU A 44 -13.76 -6.53 -3.74
CA LEU A 44 -13.05 -5.52 -4.51
C LEU A 44 -14.05 -4.53 -5.10
N HIS A 45 -13.86 -3.25 -4.80
CA HIS A 45 -14.64 -2.14 -5.34
C HIS A 45 -13.73 -1.18 -6.11
N LYS A 46 -14.31 -0.39 -7.03
CA LYS A 46 -13.62 0.68 -7.75
C LYS A 46 -14.42 1.97 -7.78
N LYS A 47 -13.71 3.09 -7.93
CA LYS A 47 -14.24 4.42 -8.19
C LYS A 47 -13.27 5.15 -9.13
N GLY A 48 -13.64 5.28 -10.40
CA GLY A 48 -12.70 5.71 -11.44
C GLY A 48 -11.50 4.76 -11.50
N ASN A 49 -10.29 5.31 -11.31
CA ASN A 49 -9.03 4.55 -11.28
C ASN A 49 -8.59 4.12 -9.87
N VAL A 50 -9.42 4.36 -8.85
CA VAL A 50 -9.13 3.96 -7.47
C VAL A 50 -9.77 2.63 -7.19
N PHE A 51 -8.99 1.67 -6.67
CA PHE A 51 -9.46 0.37 -6.22
C PHE A 51 -9.47 0.30 -4.69
N ARG A 52 -10.45 -0.41 -4.14
CA ARG A 52 -10.58 -0.69 -2.70
C ARG A 52 -10.81 -2.18 -2.51
N ALA A 53 -9.87 -2.85 -1.88
CA ALA A 53 -10.02 -4.22 -1.40
C ALA A 53 -10.36 -4.18 0.10
N VAL A 54 -11.38 -4.94 0.51
CA VAL A 54 -11.74 -5.17 1.92
C VAL A 54 -11.78 -6.66 2.13
N ILE A 55 -11.06 -7.13 3.16
CA ILE A 55 -11.01 -8.54 3.54
C ILE A 55 -11.43 -8.61 5.00
N GLU A 56 -12.43 -9.44 5.30
CA GLU A 56 -12.82 -9.80 6.65
C GLU A 56 -12.03 -11.04 7.05
N ILE A 57 -11.35 -10.96 8.19
CA ILE A 57 -10.48 -12.01 8.69
C ILE A 57 -10.97 -12.39 10.09
N ASP A 58 -11.11 -13.69 10.34
CA ASP A 58 -11.58 -14.19 11.63
C ASP A 58 -10.49 -14.01 12.69
N GLU A 59 -10.82 -13.29 13.78
CA GLU A 59 -9.87 -12.90 14.84
C GLU A 59 -9.09 -14.07 15.46
N GLY A 60 -9.65 -15.28 15.48
CA GLY A 60 -9.02 -16.46 16.09
C GLY A 60 -7.89 -17.09 15.30
N THR A 61 -7.65 -16.64 14.06
CA THR A 61 -6.68 -17.27 13.14
C THR A 61 -5.64 -16.32 12.56
N CYS A 62 -5.74 -15.02 12.86
CA CYS A 62 -4.92 -14.01 12.20
C CYS A 62 -4.07 -13.18 13.17
N PRO A 63 -2.94 -12.64 12.68
CA PRO A 63 -2.17 -11.65 13.40
C PRO A 63 -3.04 -10.44 13.81
N GLY A 64 -2.72 -9.81 14.93
CA GLY A 64 -3.31 -8.55 15.35
C GLY A 64 -3.00 -7.40 14.38
N VAL A 65 -3.71 -6.28 14.52
CA VAL A 65 -3.58 -5.12 13.62
C VAL A 65 -2.13 -4.60 13.54
N ASP A 66 -1.41 -4.59 14.67
CA ASP A 66 -0.03 -4.11 14.70
C ASP A 66 0.95 -5.07 14.02
N GLU A 67 0.67 -6.38 14.02
CA GLU A 67 1.48 -7.38 13.31
C GLU A 67 1.28 -7.25 11.80
N TRP A 68 0.04 -7.04 11.35
CA TRP A 68 -0.23 -6.68 9.95
C TRP A 68 0.45 -5.38 9.55
N ARG A 69 0.40 -4.35 10.41
CA ARG A 69 1.09 -3.08 10.16
C ARG A 69 2.59 -3.29 10.05
N ALA A 70 3.19 -4.09 10.92
CA ALA A 70 4.61 -4.41 10.87
C ALA A 70 4.96 -5.13 9.55
N LEU A 71 4.20 -6.16 9.17
CA LEU A 71 4.40 -6.90 7.91
C LEU A 71 4.34 -5.97 6.68
N PHE A 72 3.34 -5.09 6.60
CA PHE A 72 3.19 -4.17 5.47
C PHE A 72 4.21 -3.02 5.48
N SER A 73 4.73 -2.64 6.65
CA SER A 73 5.70 -1.56 6.79
C SER A 73 7.15 -2.04 6.60
N SER A 74 7.39 -3.34 6.59
CA SER A 74 8.69 -3.99 6.38
C SER A 74 8.96 -4.27 4.90
N PRO A 75 9.66 -3.38 4.17
CA PRO A 75 9.95 -3.57 2.74
C PRO A 75 10.76 -4.85 2.46
N GLU A 76 11.64 -5.23 3.38
CA GLU A 76 12.45 -6.45 3.30
C GLU A 76 11.62 -7.74 3.21
N LEU A 77 10.43 -7.76 3.82
CA LEU A 77 9.53 -8.92 3.80
C LEU A 77 8.63 -8.96 2.57
N ARG A 78 8.62 -7.91 1.73
CA ARG A 78 7.68 -7.79 0.61
C ARG A 78 7.77 -8.95 -0.38
N LYS A 79 8.98 -9.47 -0.62
CA LYS A 79 9.21 -10.64 -1.49
C LYS A 79 8.61 -11.93 -0.96
N GLU A 80 8.41 -12.04 0.35
CA GLU A 80 7.92 -13.28 0.97
C GLU A 80 6.43 -13.50 0.68
N TRP A 81 5.68 -12.41 0.49
CA TRP A 81 4.22 -12.47 0.34
C TRP A 81 3.69 -11.88 -0.96
N ASP A 82 4.43 -10.98 -1.62
CA ASP A 82 4.06 -10.42 -2.91
C ASP A 82 4.84 -11.09 -4.05
N VAL A 83 4.18 -12.05 -4.70
CA VAL A 83 4.72 -12.84 -5.82
C VAL A 83 5.19 -11.97 -7.00
N MET A 84 4.66 -10.75 -7.14
CA MET A 84 5.04 -9.86 -8.23
C MET A 84 6.31 -9.06 -7.93
N THR A 85 6.83 -9.12 -6.70
CA THR A 85 8.00 -8.33 -6.30
C THR A 85 9.31 -8.98 -6.74
N ASP A 86 10.05 -8.32 -7.62
CA ASP A 86 11.36 -8.79 -8.09
C ASP A 86 12.51 -8.24 -7.25
N LYS A 87 12.45 -6.96 -6.86
CA LYS A 87 13.49 -6.33 -6.04
C LYS A 87 12.89 -5.24 -5.16
N VAL A 88 13.42 -5.13 -3.95
CA VAL A 88 13.07 -4.04 -3.03
C VAL A 88 14.37 -3.41 -2.53
N GLN A 89 14.39 -2.09 -2.49
CA GLN A 89 15.52 -1.31 -2.01
C GLN A 89 15.03 -0.12 -1.19
N VAL A 90 15.44 -0.05 0.07
CA VAL A 90 15.25 1.15 0.89
C VAL A 90 16.25 2.20 0.40
N LEU A 91 15.74 3.33 -0.10
CA LEU A 91 16.56 4.44 -0.57
C LEU A 91 16.93 5.34 0.60
N GLU A 92 15.97 5.60 1.49
CA GLU A 92 16.17 6.49 2.63
C GLU A 92 15.21 6.17 3.78
N VAL A 93 15.67 6.41 5.02
CA VAL A 93 14.85 6.35 6.24
C VAL A 93 14.71 7.77 6.75
N LEU A 94 13.49 8.32 6.68
CA LEU A 94 13.21 9.70 7.07
C LEU A 94 12.98 9.81 8.58
N ASP A 95 12.27 8.83 9.15
CA ASP A 95 12.00 8.68 10.57
C ASP A 95 11.70 7.19 10.89
N PRO A 96 11.49 6.80 12.16
CA PRO A 96 11.23 5.39 12.51
C PRO A 96 9.99 4.76 11.83
N ALA A 97 9.01 5.55 11.41
CA ALA A 97 7.77 5.12 10.76
C ALA A 97 7.70 5.44 9.26
N THR A 98 8.61 6.27 8.73
CA THR A 98 8.58 6.75 7.34
C THR A 98 9.88 6.44 6.60
N ARG A 99 9.75 5.78 5.44
CA ARG A 99 10.87 5.38 4.58
C ARG A 99 10.54 5.60 3.11
N VAL A 100 11.55 5.87 2.30
CA VAL A 100 11.45 5.92 0.84
C VAL A 100 11.97 4.60 0.30
N VAL A 101 11.13 3.87 -0.46
CA VAL A 101 11.43 2.52 -0.95
C VAL A 101 11.21 2.45 -2.46
N LYS A 102 12.18 1.89 -3.18
CA LYS A 102 12.04 1.50 -4.58
C LYS A 102 11.67 0.02 -4.64
N THR A 103 10.58 -0.28 -5.35
CA THR A 103 10.15 -1.66 -5.61
C THR A 103 10.10 -1.89 -7.12
N ASP A 104 10.81 -2.91 -7.58
CA ASP A 104 10.78 -3.38 -8.96
C ASP A 104 9.85 -4.60 -9.03
N TYR A 105 8.90 -4.60 -9.98
CA TYR A 105 7.91 -5.65 -10.12
C TYR A 105 8.19 -6.51 -11.37
N ALA A 106 8.10 -7.83 -11.23
CA ALA A 106 8.14 -8.79 -12.32
C ALA A 106 6.76 -8.88 -12.99
N LEU A 107 6.40 -7.89 -13.80
CA LEU A 107 5.21 -7.98 -14.65
C LEU A 107 5.49 -8.95 -15.80
N GLY A 108 4.62 -9.95 -15.99
CA GLY A 108 4.70 -10.86 -17.13
C GLY A 108 4.63 -10.11 -18.46
N TRP A 109 5.34 -10.59 -19.47
CA TRP A 109 5.29 -10.02 -20.82
C TRP A 109 4.16 -10.67 -21.66
N PRO A 110 3.41 -9.89 -22.47
CA PRO A 110 3.39 -8.44 -22.52
C PRO A 110 2.64 -7.84 -21.33
N ALA A 111 3.10 -6.67 -20.85
CA ALA A 111 2.35 -5.90 -19.87
C ALA A 111 1.01 -5.45 -20.50
N LYS A 112 -0.11 -5.74 -19.83
CA LYS A 112 -1.47 -5.35 -20.24
C LYS A 112 -1.96 -4.15 -19.46
#